data_AF-A0A926B6I6-F1
#
_entry.id   AF-A0A926B6I6-F1
#
_cell.length_a   1.000
_cell.length_b   1.000
_cell.length_c   1.000
_cell.angle_alpha   90.00
_cell.angle_beta   90.00
_cell.angle_gamma   90.00
#
_symmetry.space_group_name_H-M   'P 1'
#
loop_
_entity.id
_entity.type
_entity.pdbx_description
1 polymer ?
#
loop_
_entity_poly.entity_id
_entity_poly.type
_entity_poly.pdbx_seq_one_letter_code
_entity_poly.pdbx_strand_id
1 'polypeptide(L)'
;MAETHASNGSASGQPHRTGAPGVNGRAYAFVDHTFDVVVVGAGGAGLRATLGASQAGLKTACITKVFPTRSHTVAAQGGVAASLGNMGEDNWRWHMYDTVKGSDWLGDQDAIEYLVREAPKAVYELEHFGVPFSRTEDGKIYQRPFGGHMMNYGDGPPVQRTCAA
;
A
#
# COMPACT_ATOMS: atom_id res chain seq x y z
N MET A 1 71.36 -4.56 18.40
CA MET A 1 71.02 -4.77 19.83
C MET A 1 69.91 -3.78 20.16
N ALA A 2 68.71 -4.14 20.58
CA ALA A 2 68.04 -5.42 20.75
C ALA A 2 66.54 -5.16 20.50
N GLU A 3 65.87 -6.08 19.82
CA GLU A 3 64.42 -6.12 19.68
C GLU A 3 63.79 -6.47 21.04
N THR A 4 62.72 -5.77 21.41
CA THR A 4 61.80 -6.22 22.47
C THR A 4 60.42 -6.43 21.85
N HIS A 5 60.06 -7.70 21.69
CA HIS A 5 58.73 -8.18 21.40
C HIS A 5 57.76 -7.84 22.54
N ALA A 6 56.63 -7.22 22.21
CA ALA A 6 55.42 -7.24 23.04
C ALA A 6 54.26 -7.78 22.19
N SER A 7 53.58 -8.78 22.74
CA SER A 7 52.60 -9.65 22.12
C SER A 7 51.27 -8.95 21.79
N ASN A 8 50.81 -9.04 20.54
CA ASN A 8 49.43 -8.72 20.16
C ASN A 8 48.49 -9.82 20.64
N GLY A 9 47.62 -9.47 21.60
CA GLY A 9 46.49 -10.30 22.00
C GLY A 9 45.46 -10.41 20.88
N SER A 10 45.24 -11.62 20.39
CA SER A 10 44.23 -11.97 19.41
C SER A 10 42.88 -12.22 20.09
N ALA A 11 41.86 -11.47 19.70
CA ALA A 11 40.46 -11.85 19.88
C ALA A 11 39.74 -11.63 18.54
N SER A 12 40.08 -12.46 17.56
CA SER A 12 39.35 -12.57 16.30
C SER A 12 38.06 -13.37 16.54
N GLY A 13 36.94 -12.67 16.67
CA GLY A 13 35.61 -13.28 16.56
C GLY A 13 35.45 -13.88 15.16
N GLN A 14 35.47 -15.21 15.07
CA GLN A 14 35.37 -15.93 13.80
C GLN A 14 34.00 -15.73 13.13
N PRO A 15 33.94 -15.61 11.79
CA PRO A 15 32.69 -15.63 11.07
C PRO A 15 32.09 -17.04 11.12
N HIS A 16 30.82 -17.13 11.51
CA HIS A 16 30.05 -18.38 11.54
C HIS A 16 29.92 -18.94 10.11
N ARG A 17 30.77 -19.90 9.77
CA ARG A 17 30.67 -20.70 8.54
C ARG A 17 29.83 -21.95 8.82
N THR A 18 28.59 -21.96 8.37
CA THR A 18 27.79 -23.18 8.22
C THR A 18 27.63 -23.50 6.73
N GLY A 19 28.42 -24.46 6.22
CA GLY A 19 28.14 -25.17 4.95
C GLY A 19 27.36 -26.46 5.24
N ALA A 20 26.60 -27.09 4.35
CA ALA A 20 26.22 -26.89 2.95
C ALA A 20 24.90 -27.70 2.70
N PRO A 21 24.31 -27.79 1.48
CA PRO A 21 24.91 -28.61 0.43
C PRO A 21 24.99 -27.92 -0.94
N GLY A 22 26.05 -28.24 -1.66
CA GLY A 22 26.14 -27.96 -3.09
C GLY A 22 25.43 -29.05 -3.88
N VAL A 23 24.65 -28.60 -4.87
CA VAL A 23 24.65 -29.19 -6.21
C VAL A 23 24.88 -28.00 -7.16
N ASN A 24 26.04 -27.94 -7.81
CA ASN A 24 26.48 -26.93 -8.82
C ASN A 24 27.12 -25.59 -8.40
N GLY A 25 27.79 -25.51 -7.25
CA GLY A 25 28.83 -24.49 -7.02
C GLY A 25 28.40 -23.21 -6.27
N ARG A 26 29.26 -22.82 -5.31
CA ARG A 26 29.23 -21.64 -4.41
C ARG A 26 27.84 -21.22 -3.90
N ALA A 27 27.59 -21.48 -2.61
CA ALA A 27 26.51 -20.83 -1.87
C ALA A 27 26.60 -19.31 -2.08
N TYR A 28 25.45 -18.67 -2.36
CA TYR A 28 25.36 -17.23 -2.57
C TYR A 28 25.99 -16.49 -1.38
N ALA A 29 26.69 -15.37 -1.65
CA ALA A 29 27.10 -14.49 -0.58
C ALA A 29 25.85 -13.87 0.06
N PHE A 30 25.60 -14.21 1.32
CA PHE A 30 24.52 -13.60 2.09
C PHE A 30 24.95 -12.20 2.58
N VAL A 31 24.02 -11.25 2.49
CA VAL A 31 24.19 -9.90 3.05
C VAL A 31 23.02 -9.66 3.99
N ASP A 32 23.32 -9.46 5.27
CA ASP A 32 22.31 -9.23 6.30
C ASP A 32 22.06 -7.74 6.51
N HIS A 33 20.78 -7.38 6.67
CA HIS A 33 20.35 -6.03 7.00
C HIS A 33 19.30 -6.06 8.11
N THR A 34 19.29 -5.06 8.99
CA THR A 34 18.34 -4.94 10.10
C THR A 34 17.51 -3.66 9.99
N PHE A 35 16.19 -3.82 10.06
CA PHE A 35 15.16 -2.79 9.95
C PHE A 35 14.01 -3.10 10.91
N ASP A 36 13.23 -2.09 11.28
CA ASP A 36 12.02 -2.27 12.11
C ASP A 36 10.86 -2.82 11.28
N VAL A 37 10.76 -2.37 10.02
CA VAL A 37 9.72 -2.77 9.07
C VAL A 37 10.34 -3.06 7.71
N VAL A 38 9.95 -4.16 7.09
CA VAL A 38 10.29 -4.49 5.70
C VAL A 38 9.01 -4.60 4.89
N VAL A 39 8.85 -3.75 3.88
CA VAL A 39 7.75 -3.77 2.92
C VAL A 39 8.23 -4.40 1.62
N VAL A 40 7.56 -5.45 1.16
CA VAL A 40 7.87 -6.13 -0.10
C VAL A 40 6.83 -5.75 -1.16
N GLY A 41 7.24 -4.90 -2.11
CA GLY A 41 6.43 -4.34 -3.18
C GLY A 41 6.32 -2.82 -3.08
N ALA A 42 6.53 -2.12 -4.20
CA ALA A 42 6.45 -0.65 -4.29
C ALA A 42 5.32 -0.17 -5.23
N GLY A 43 4.18 -0.87 -5.21
CA GLY A 43 2.92 -0.38 -5.76
C GLY A 43 2.22 0.59 -4.80
N GLY A 44 0.97 0.97 -5.10
CA GLY A 44 0.21 1.93 -4.28
C GLY A 44 0.14 1.55 -2.79
N ALA A 45 -0.23 0.31 -2.49
CA ALA A 45 -0.31 -0.19 -1.12
C ALA A 45 1.05 -0.18 -0.40
N GLY A 46 2.09 -0.69 -1.07
CA GLY A 46 3.43 -0.79 -0.48
C GLY A 46 4.08 0.57 -0.24
N LEU A 47 3.91 1.52 -1.16
CA LEU A 47 4.40 2.89 -0.96
C LEU A 47 3.64 3.61 0.15
N ARG A 48 2.31 3.46 0.23
CA ARG A 48 1.52 4.08 1.33
C ARG A 48 1.86 3.49 2.70
N ALA A 49 2.10 2.18 2.77
CA ALA A 49 2.57 1.50 3.98
C ALA A 49 3.99 1.96 4.38
N THR A 50 4.91 2.03 3.41
CA THR A 50 6.28 2.53 3.62
C THR A 50 6.29 3.96 4.14
N LEU A 51 5.47 4.84 3.53
CA LEU A 51 5.32 6.23 3.95
C LEU A 51 4.82 6.31 5.40
N GLY A 52 3.75 5.57 5.73
CA GLY A 52 3.18 5.57 7.08
C GLY A 52 4.14 5.06 8.15
N ALA A 53 4.84 3.96 7.88
CA ALA A 53 5.84 3.41 8.81
C ALA A 53 7.02 4.38 9.03
N SER A 54 7.51 4.99 7.95
CA SER A 54 8.57 6.00 8.03
C SER A 54 8.13 7.26 8.79
N GLN A 55 6.91 7.75 8.56
CA GLN A 55 6.32 8.89 9.30
C GLN A 55 6.16 8.61 10.80
N ALA A 56 5.97 7.34 11.18
CA ALA A 56 5.94 6.90 12.58
C ALA A 56 7.35 6.79 13.21
N GLY A 57 8.42 7.12 12.46
CA GLY A 57 9.81 7.09 12.94
C GLY A 57 10.48 5.72 12.86
N LEU A 58 9.86 4.74 12.19
CA LEU A 58 10.40 3.38 12.06
C LEU A 58 11.42 3.29 10.92
N LYS A 59 12.56 2.65 11.17
CA LYS A 59 13.56 2.36 10.15
C LYS A 59 12.98 1.33 9.17
N THR A 60 12.52 1.82 8.02
CA THR A 60 11.72 1.04 7.07
C THR A 60 12.50 0.75 5.79
N ALA A 61 12.52 -0.51 5.35
CA ALA A 61 13.01 -0.92 4.03
C ALA A 61 11.84 -1.17 3.08
N CYS A 62 11.90 -0.61 1.86
CA CYS A 62 10.96 -0.91 0.78
C CYS A 62 11.69 -1.65 -0.34
N ILE A 63 11.35 -2.92 -0.54
CA ILE A 63 12.01 -3.81 -1.49
C ILE A 63 11.08 -4.04 -2.67
N THR A 64 11.56 -3.82 -3.89
CA THR A 64 10.76 -3.98 -5.11
C THR A 64 11.59 -4.59 -6.23
N LYS A 65 10.96 -5.47 -7.02
CA LYS A 65 11.59 -6.11 -8.19
C LYS A 65 11.61 -5.23 -9.44
N VAL A 66 10.84 -4.14 -9.43
CA VAL A 66 10.78 -3.14 -10.51
C VAL A 66 10.90 -1.75 -9.91
N PHE A 67 11.31 -0.77 -10.71
CA PHE A 67 11.25 0.64 -10.30
C PHE A 67 9.81 0.99 -9.88
N PRO A 68 9.58 1.72 -8.77
CA PRO A 68 8.24 1.87 -8.17
C PRO A 68 7.12 2.27 -9.12
N THR A 69 7.36 3.23 -10.02
CA THR A 69 6.35 3.71 -11.00
C THR A 69 6.11 2.76 -12.17
N ARG A 70 6.77 1.59 -12.20
CA ARG A 70 6.50 0.48 -13.12
C ARG A 70 5.66 -0.63 -12.47
N SER A 71 5.24 -0.46 -11.22
CA SER A 71 4.28 -1.35 -10.57
C SER A 71 2.91 -1.29 -11.27
N HIS A 72 2.15 -2.37 -11.25
CA HIS A 72 0.87 -2.45 -12.00
C HIS A 72 -0.20 -1.43 -11.56
N THR A 73 -0.06 -0.81 -10.37
CA THR A 73 -0.89 0.33 -9.97
C THR A 73 -0.89 1.46 -11.01
N VAL A 74 0.21 1.65 -11.76
CA VAL A 74 0.31 2.68 -12.81
C VAL A 74 -0.69 2.47 -13.96
N ALA A 75 -1.19 1.25 -14.15
CA ALA A 75 -2.13 0.92 -15.22
C ALA A 75 -3.61 1.06 -14.79
N ALA A 76 -3.89 1.46 -13.56
CA ALA A 76 -5.26 1.68 -13.10
C ALA A 76 -5.89 2.90 -13.81
N GLN A 77 -7.10 2.73 -14.34
CA GLN A 77 -7.82 3.77 -15.10
C GLN A 77 -9.19 4.12 -14.49
N GLY A 78 -9.77 3.19 -13.72
CA GLY A 78 -11.11 3.28 -13.16
C GLY A 78 -11.31 4.49 -12.26
N GLY A 79 -10.32 4.78 -11.43
CA GLY A 79 -10.44 5.68 -10.29
C GLY A 79 -10.62 4.90 -8.99
N VAL A 80 -10.96 5.62 -7.92
CA VAL A 80 -11.10 5.06 -6.57
C VAL A 80 -12.49 5.34 -6.01
N ALA A 81 -13.17 4.32 -5.51
CA ALA A 81 -14.50 4.47 -4.94
C ALA A 81 -14.43 5.09 -3.53
N ALA A 82 -15.14 6.20 -3.33
CA ALA A 82 -15.30 6.81 -2.01
C ALA A 82 -16.64 7.56 -1.94
N SER A 83 -17.37 7.41 -0.83
CA SER A 83 -18.66 8.08 -0.65
C SER A 83 -18.51 9.54 -0.24
N LEU A 84 -18.02 10.37 -1.17
CA LEU A 84 -17.82 11.81 -0.97
C LEU A 84 -19.13 12.62 -1.12
N GLY A 85 -20.08 12.13 -1.91
CA GLY A 85 -21.33 12.82 -2.19
C GLY A 85 -21.16 14.08 -3.05
N ASN A 86 -20.12 14.15 -3.89
CA ASN A 86 -19.83 15.35 -4.70
C ASN A 86 -20.74 15.47 -5.93
N MET A 87 -21.36 14.37 -6.36
CA MET A 87 -22.20 14.30 -7.58
C MET A 87 -23.68 14.03 -7.28
N GLY A 88 -24.05 14.07 -6.00
CA GLY A 88 -25.36 13.67 -5.49
C GLY A 88 -25.23 13.08 -4.08
N GLU A 89 -26.35 12.84 -3.42
CA GLU A 89 -26.35 12.18 -2.11
C GLU A 89 -25.67 10.81 -2.20
N ASP A 90 -24.79 10.53 -1.25
CA ASP A 90 -24.18 9.21 -1.09
C ASP A 90 -23.99 8.90 0.39
N ASN A 91 -23.90 7.61 0.71
CA ASN A 91 -23.74 7.11 2.08
C ASN A 91 -22.76 5.94 2.08
N TRP A 92 -21.79 5.96 3.00
CA TRP A 92 -20.83 4.86 3.14
C TRP A 92 -21.52 3.51 3.41
N ARG A 93 -22.73 3.50 4.00
CA ARG A 93 -23.51 2.27 4.21
C ARG A 93 -24.06 1.68 2.91
N TRP A 94 -24.38 2.52 1.92
CA TRP A 94 -24.75 2.04 0.59
C TRP A 94 -23.53 1.45 -0.12
N HIS A 95 -22.35 2.08 0.04
CA HIS A 95 -21.09 1.53 -0.43
C HIS A 95 -20.78 0.18 0.24
N MET A 96 -20.94 0.07 1.56
CA MET A 96 -20.80 -1.19 2.29
C MET A 96 -21.71 -2.28 1.72
N TYR A 97 -22.99 -1.96 1.53
CA TYR A 97 -23.96 -2.90 0.98
C TYR A 97 -23.58 -3.37 -0.43
N ASP A 98 -23.18 -2.44 -1.32
CA ASP A 98 -22.72 -2.77 -2.66
C ASP A 98 -21.48 -3.68 -2.62
N THR A 99 -20.54 -3.44 -1.69
CA THR A 99 -19.33 -4.27 -1.53
C THR A 99 -19.65 -5.66 -0.97
N VAL A 100 -20.52 -5.77 0.05
CA VAL A 100 -20.95 -7.07 0.60
C VAL A 100 -21.68 -7.89 -0.46
N LYS A 101 -22.67 -7.29 -1.13
CA LYS A 101 -23.40 -7.91 -2.23
C LYS A 101 -22.48 -8.29 -3.39
N GLY A 102 -21.58 -7.39 -3.79
CA GLY A 102 -20.63 -7.62 -4.88
C GLY A 102 -19.59 -8.69 -4.57
N SER A 103 -19.29 -8.93 -3.29
CA SER A 103 -18.44 -10.04 -2.83
C SER A 103 -19.17 -11.39 -2.79
N ASP A 104 -20.43 -11.43 -3.21
CA ASP A 104 -21.30 -12.61 -3.09
C ASP A 104 -21.39 -13.13 -1.64
N TRP A 105 -21.46 -12.18 -0.68
CA TRP A 105 -21.48 -12.43 0.77
C TRP A 105 -20.27 -13.20 1.33
N LEU A 106 -19.21 -13.38 0.55
CA LEU A 106 -17.98 -14.06 0.98
C LEU A 106 -16.96 -13.11 1.62
N GLY A 107 -17.17 -11.79 1.51
CA GLY A 107 -16.28 -10.80 2.10
C GLY A 107 -16.49 -10.62 3.60
N ASP A 108 -15.38 -10.48 4.33
CA ASP A 108 -15.37 -10.18 5.76
C ASP A 108 -15.96 -8.77 6.00
N GLN A 109 -17.13 -8.72 6.63
CA GLN A 109 -17.93 -7.48 6.68
C GLN A 109 -17.31 -6.42 7.59
N ASP A 110 -16.54 -6.80 8.60
CA ASP A 110 -15.77 -5.89 9.45
C ASP A 110 -14.64 -5.20 8.66
N ALA A 111 -13.92 -5.96 7.82
CA ALA A 111 -12.92 -5.41 6.92
C ALA A 111 -13.53 -4.50 5.85
N ILE A 112 -14.68 -4.91 5.28
CA ILE A 112 -15.43 -4.09 4.32
C ILE A 112 -15.92 -2.79 4.98
N GLU A 113 -16.49 -2.85 6.18
CA GLU A 113 -16.94 -1.67 6.91
C GLU A 113 -15.77 -0.69 7.10
N TYR A 114 -14.62 -1.16 7.58
CA TYR A 114 -13.43 -0.32 7.76
C TYR A 114 -13.01 0.33 6.43
N LEU A 115 -12.90 -0.47 5.36
CA LEU A 115 -12.52 0.00 4.02
C LEU A 115 -13.41 1.15 3.54
N VAL A 116 -14.73 0.95 3.56
CA VAL A 116 -15.67 1.92 2.95
C VAL A 116 -15.90 3.15 3.83
N ARG A 117 -15.75 3.03 5.16
CA ARG A 117 -15.82 4.17 6.10
C ARG A 117 -14.59 5.07 6.01
N GLU A 118 -13.41 4.49 5.81
CA GLU A 118 -12.15 5.26 5.72
C GLU A 118 -11.87 5.79 4.30
N ALA A 119 -12.51 5.22 3.26
CA ALA A 119 -12.30 5.64 1.87
C ALA A 119 -12.41 7.16 1.63
N PRO A 120 -13.40 7.91 2.15
CA PRO A 120 -13.45 9.36 1.98
C PRO A 120 -12.20 10.08 2.51
N LYS A 121 -11.75 9.74 3.72
CA LYS A 121 -10.56 10.36 4.33
C LYS A 121 -9.30 10.02 3.54
N ALA A 122 -9.16 8.76 3.11
CA ALA A 122 -8.02 8.31 2.32
C ALA A 122 -7.94 9.02 0.95
N VAL A 123 -9.08 9.26 0.29
CA VAL A 123 -9.12 10.00 -0.97
C VAL A 123 -8.73 11.47 -0.78
N TYR A 124 -9.23 12.13 0.27
CA TYR A 124 -8.80 13.50 0.57
C TYR A 124 -7.32 13.60 0.97
N GLU A 125 -6.78 12.60 1.67
CA GLU A 125 -5.34 12.53 1.93
C GLU A 125 -4.53 12.50 0.62
N LEU A 126 -4.94 11.68 -0.34
CA LEU A 126 -4.30 11.63 -1.66
C LEU A 126 -4.42 12.97 -2.42
N GLU A 127 -5.58 13.63 -2.33
CA GLU A 127 -5.79 14.94 -2.94
C GLU A 127 -4.85 15.99 -2.36
N HIS A 128 -4.68 16.02 -1.02
CA HIS A 128 -3.74 16.91 -0.34
C HIS A 128 -2.27 16.57 -0.62
N PHE A 129 -1.94 15.32 -0.98
CA PHE A 129 -0.63 14.94 -1.51
C PHE A 129 -0.42 15.35 -2.98
N GLY A 130 -1.44 15.93 -3.61
CA GLY A 130 -1.35 16.47 -4.97
C GLY A 130 -1.78 15.51 -6.07
N VAL A 131 -2.51 14.43 -5.75
CA VAL A 131 -3.11 13.59 -6.80
C VAL A 131 -4.07 14.43 -7.64
N PRO A 132 -3.89 14.51 -8.97
CA PRO A 132 -4.63 15.42 -9.83
C PRO A 132 -6.00 14.86 -10.21
N PHE A 133 -6.88 14.66 -9.23
CA PHE A 133 -8.25 14.26 -9.50
C PHE A 133 -8.93 15.26 -10.45
N SER A 134 -9.72 14.74 -11.38
CA SER A 134 -10.65 15.51 -12.20
C SER A 134 -11.60 16.30 -11.31
N ARG A 135 -12.08 17.45 -11.78
CA ARG A 135 -12.84 18.40 -10.95
C ARG A 135 -14.25 18.65 -11.48
N THR A 136 -15.16 18.90 -10.57
CA THR A 136 -16.48 19.49 -10.86
C THR A 136 -16.31 20.99 -11.17
N GLU A 137 -17.37 21.64 -11.67
CA GLU A 137 -17.39 23.10 -11.87
C GLU A 137 -17.09 23.86 -10.56
N ASP A 138 -17.61 23.35 -9.43
CA ASP A 138 -17.36 23.91 -8.09
C ASP A 138 -15.98 23.55 -7.49
N GLY A 139 -15.09 22.91 -8.25
CA GLY A 139 -13.73 22.56 -7.81
C GLY A 139 -13.62 21.34 -6.89
N LYS A 140 -14.71 20.61 -6.64
CA LYS A 140 -14.68 19.35 -5.88
C LYS A 140 -14.14 18.20 -6.73
N ILE A 141 -13.76 17.09 -6.10
CA ILE A 141 -13.35 15.87 -6.80
C ILE A 141 -14.55 15.34 -7.61
N TYR A 142 -14.38 15.22 -8.93
CA TYR A 142 -15.37 14.63 -9.82
C TYR A 142 -15.48 13.13 -9.57
N GLN A 143 -16.73 12.63 -9.50
CA GLN A 143 -17.03 11.21 -9.37
C GLN A 143 -17.82 10.74 -10.58
N ARG A 144 -17.56 9.53 -11.07
CA ARG A 144 -18.26 8.94 -12.21
C ARG A 144 -19.05 7.68 -11.83
N PRO A 145 -20.04 7.25 -12.65
CA PRO A 145 -20.67 5.95 -12.49
C PRO A 145 -19.66 4.81 -12.65
N PHE A 146 -19.89 3.71 -11.95
CA PHE A 146 -19.15 2.46 -12.12
C PHE A 146 -20.06 1.27 -11.82
N GLY A 147 -19.68 0.09 -12.31
CA GLY A 147 -20.50 -1.12 -12.16
C GLY A 147 -20.77 -1.46 -10.69
N GLY A 148 -22.04 -1.72 -10.36
CA GLY A 148 -22.44 -2.17 -9.02
C GLY A 148 -22.51 -1.09 -7.95
N HIS A 149 -22.43 0.20 -8.30
CA HIS A 149 -22.64 1.30 -7.34
C HIS A 149 -24.10 1.77 -7.37
N MET A 150 -24.83 1.57 -6.27
CA MET A 150 -26.27 1.89 -6.17
C MET A 150 -26.57 2.79 -4.97
N MET A 151 -27.65 3.56 -5.08
CA MET A 151 -28.26 4.27 -3.93
C MET A 151 -29.19 3.34 -3.15
N ASN A 152 -29.52 3.71 -1.91
CA ASN A 152 -30.59 3.10 -1.12
C ASN A 152 -30.54 1.57 -1.05
N TYR A 153 -29.38 1.00 -0.71
CA TYR A 153 -29.22 -0.47 -0.58
C TYR A 153 -29.65 -1.26 -1.83
N GLY A 154 -29.43 -0.68 -3.02
CA GLY A 154 -29.73 -1.32 -4.30
C GLY A 154 -31.12 -1.03 -4.87
N ASP A 155 -31.99 -0.36 -4.11
CA ASP A 155 -33.35 -0.02 -4.57
C ASP A 155 -33.42 1.31 -5.35
N GLY A 156 -32.36 2.12 -5.26
CA GLY A 156 -32.26 3.40 -5.95
C GLY A 156 -31.56 3.31 -7.32
N PRO A 157 -31.47 4.44 -8.05
CA PRO A 157 -30.67 4.52 -9.27
C PRO A 157 -29.17 4.35 -8.98
N PRO A 158 -28.34 4.13 -10.02
CA PRO A 158 -26.89 4.10 -9.87
C PRO A 158 -26.34 5.39 -9.25
N VAL A 159 -25.33 5.27 -8.39
CA VAL A 159 -24.64 6.39 -7.73
C VAL A 159 -23.25 6.61 -8.31
N GLN A 160 -22.84 7.88 -8.40
CA GLN A 160 -21.51 8.27 -8.88
C GLN A 160 -20.53 8.33 -7.72
N ARG A 161 -19.77 7.25 -7.51
CA ARG A 161 -18.87 7.08 -6.34
C ARG A 161 -17.39 7.03 -6.69
N THR A 162 -17.04 6.83 -7.96
CA THR A 162 -15.65 6.60 -8.36
C THR A 162 -14.96 7.91 -8.69
N CYS A 163 -14.01 8.31 -7.85
CA CYS A 163 -13.18 9.50 -8.02
C CYS A 163 -12.21 9.31 -9.19
N ALA A 164 -12.34 10.11 -10.25
CA ALA A 164 -11.50 10.00 -11.44
C ALA A 164 -10.22 10.82 -11.31
N ALA A 165 -9.07 10.21 -11.65
CA ALA A 165 -7.74 10.82 -11.63
C ALA A 165 -7.02 10.59 -12.96
#